data_AF-A0A2H3CYJ2-F1
#
_entry.id   AF-A0A2H3CYJ2-F1
#
_cell.length_a   1.000
_cell.length_b   1.000
_cell.length_c   1.000
_cell.angle_alpha   90.00
_cell.angle_beta   90.00
_cell.angle_gamma   90.00
#
_symmetry.space_group_name_H-M   'P 1'
#
loop_
_entity.id
_entity.type
_entity.pdbx_description
1 polymer ?
#
loop_
_entity_poly.entity_id
_entity_poly.type
_entity_poly.pdbx_seq_one_letter_code
_entity_poly.pdbx_strand_id
1 'polypeptide(L)'
;TSKSSQQQHPDRPLTEIIGQTLPSFDHHSIVVKPFEEESARDASFSQELSAMLLDVVLETHAWASARLKHESQVAVQKFEKKISQVMEVEKEQGASPFSLSSLPSVIFEQTRERLNEFVCRMKTALAALTGL
;
A
#
# COMPACT_ATOMS: atom_id res chain seq x y z
N THR A 1 -35.72 -75.04 15.70
CA THR A 1 -34.63 -75.23 16.68
C THR A 1 -33.48 -74.31 16.34
N SER A 2 -33.22 -73.28 17.15
CA SER A 2 -31.88 -72.69 17.38
C SER A 2 -32.03 -71.53 18.36
N LYS A 3 -31.36 -71.66 19.51
CA LYS A 3 -31.42 -70.75 20.64
C LYS A 3 -30.60 -69.49 20.32
N SER A 4 -31.21 -68.32 20.48
CA SER A 4 -30.50 -67.04 20.53
C SER A 4 -29.81 -66.94 21.90
N SER A 5 -28.49 -67.10 21.93
CA SER A 5 -27.69 -66.95 23.13
C SER A 5 -27.55 -65.46 23.44
N GLN A 6 -28.41 -64.94 24.32
CA GLN A 6 -28.16 -63.68 25.01
C GLN A 6 -26.88 -63.84 25.83
N GLN A 7 -25.76 -63.27 25.36
CA GLN A 7 -24.63 -62.98 26.24
C GLN A 7 -25.07 -61.87 27.19
N GLN A 8 -25.54 -62.27 28.37
CA GLN A 8 -25.59 -61.40 29.53
C GLN A 8 -24.15 -60.99 29.84
N HIS A 9 -23.79 -59.74 29.56
CA HIS A 9 -22.61 -59.15 30.17
C HIS A 9 -22.92 -59.09 31.68
N PRO A 10 -22.14 -59.75 32.55
CA PRO A 10 -22.37 -59.64 33.98
C PRO A 10 -22.23 -58.17 34.36
N ASP A 11 -23.23 -57.64 35.07
CA ASP A 11 -23.19 -56.30 35.66
C ASP A 11 -21.92 -56.20 36.50
N ARG A 12 -20.91 -55.49 35.99
CA ARG A 12 -19.67 -55.27 36.73
C ARG A 12 -20.02 -54.56 38.03
N PRO A 13 -19.62 -55.09 39.19
CA PRO A 13 -19.90 -54.45 40.47
C PRO A 13 -19.34 -53.02 40.47
N LEU A 14 -20.15 -52.07 40.93
CA LEU A 14 -19.83 -50.63 40.93
C LEU A 14 -18.46 -50.34 41.57
N THR A 15 -18.09 -51.12 42.58
CA THR A 15 -16.78 -51.09 43.26
C THR A 15 -15.60 -51.43 42.34
N GLU A 16 -15.78 -52.29 41.34
CA GLU A 16 -14.76 -52.63 40.34
C GLU A 16 -14.61 -51.54 39.26
N ILE A 17 -15.65 -50.75 39.03
CA ILE A 17 -15.63 -49.60 38.10
C ILE A 17 -14.99 -48.39 38.79
N ILE A 18 -15.36 -48.12 40.04
CA ILE A 18 -14.82 -46.99 40.82
C ILE A 18 -13.35 -47.25 41.24
N GLY A 19 -12.97 -48.52 41.41
CA GLY A 19 -11.60 -48.93 41.71
C GLY A 19 -10.64 -48.91 40.53
N GLN A 20 -11.14 -48.72 39.29
CA GLN A 20 -10.27 -48.58 38.12
C GLN A 20 -9.60 -47.21 38.12
N THR A 21 -8.27 -47.21 38.23
CA THR A 21 -7.46 -46.01 38.02
C THR A 21 -7.59 -45.59 36.56
N LEU A 22 -8.11 -44.38 36.32
CA LEU A 22 -8.18 -43.83 34.98
C LEU A 22 -6.77 -43.71 34.38
N PRO A 23 -6.63 -43.92 33.06
CA PRO A 23 -5.36 -43.64 32.39
C PRO A 23 -4.94 -42.19 32.66
N SER A 24 -3.66 -41.97 32.89
CA SER A 24 -3.14 -40.61 33.03
C SER A 24 -3.38 -39.83 31.75
N PHE A 25 -4.12 -38.73 31.84
CA PHE A 25 -4.34 -37.85 30.71
C PHE A 25 -3.14 -36.92 30.52
N ASP A 26 -2.41 -37.14 29.43
CA ASP A 26 -1.32 -36.24 29.03
C ASP A 26 -1.89 -35.03 28.27
N HIS A 27 -2.40 -34.06 29.04
CA HIS A 27 -2.93 -32.81 28.52
C HIS A 27 -1.90 -32.02 27.71
N HIS A 28 -0.61 -32.19 27.99
CA HIS A 28 0.43 -31.42 27.33
C HIS A 28 0.60 -31.85 25.88
N SER A 29 0.80 -33.14 25.62
CA SER A 29 0.96 -33.63 24.24
C SER A 29 -0.34 -33.56 23.43
N ILE A 30 -1.49 -33.72 24.07
CA ILE A 30 -2.79 -33.81 23.38
C ILE A 30 -3.38 -32.42 23.09
N VAL A 31 -3.18 -31.44 23.97
CA VAL A 31 -3.87 -30.13 23.88
C VAL A 31 -2.89 -28.98 23.74
N VAL A 32 -1.89 -28.90 24.62
CA VAL A 32 -0.99 -27.73 24.69
C VAL A 32 -0.08 -27.67 23.47
N LYS A 33 0.63 -28.77 23.17
CA LYS A 33 1.63 -28.81 22.10
C LYS A 33 1.06 -28.48 20.70
N PRO A 34 -0.08 -29.04 20.25
CA PRO A 34 -0.66 -28.68 18.96
C PRO A 34 -1.03 -27.19 18.87
N PHE A 35 -1.48 -26.59 19.97
CA PHE A 35 -1.84 -25.17 20.01
C PHE A 35 -0.60 -24.27 19.95
N GLU A 36 0.48 -24.63 20.63
CA GLU A 36 1.77 -23.95 20.53
C GLU A 36 2.34 -24.05 19.10
N GLU A 37 2.25 -25.22 18.47
CA GLU A 37 2.69 -25.44 17.09
C GLU A 37 1.85 -24.63 16.09
N GLU A 38 0.54 -24.55 16.26
CA GLU A 38 -0.33 -23.69 15.44
C GLU A 38 -0.01 -22.22 15.65
N SER A 39 0.19 -21.78 16.91
CA SER A 39 0.54 -20.40 17.23
C SER A 39 1.88 -19.99 16.62
N ALA A 40 2.87 -20.89 16.63
CA ALA A 40 4.16 -20.69 15.99
C ALA A 40 4.04 -20.59 14.46
N ARG A 41 3.20 -21.44 13.85
CA ARG A 41 2.92 -21.39 12.41
C ARG A 41 2.25 -20.08 12.03
N ASP A 42 1.23 -19.65 12.76
CA ASP A 42 0.52 -18.40 12.48
C ASP A 42 1.44 -17.18 12.59
N ALA A 43 2.31 -17.15 13.60
CA ALA A 43 3.34 -16.13 13.73
C ALA A 43 4.30 -16.12 12.52
N SER A 44 4.76 -17.28 12.06
CA SER A 44 5.65 -17.38 10.89
C SER A 44 4.95 -16.94 9.60
N PHE A 45 3.69 -17.33 9.40
CA PHE A 45 2.88 -16.93 8.26
C PHE A 45 2.64 -15.42 8.23
N SER A 46 2.31 -14.84 9.37
CA SER A 46 2.12 -13.39 9.50
C SER A 46 3.39 -12.61 9.13
N GLN A 47 4.56 -13.10 9.57
CA GLN A 47 5.84 -12.49 9.21
C GLN A 47 6.15 -12.61 7.71
N GLU A 48 5.97 -13.80 7.13
CA GLU A 48 6.21 -14.04 5.70
C GLU A 48 5.28 -13.20 4.83
N LEU A 49 3.99 -13.16 5.16
CA LEU A 49 3.01 -12.34 4.48
C LEU A 49 3.35 -10.85 4.56
N SER A 50 3.77 -10.39 5.74
CA SER A 50 4.19 -9.00 5.93
C SER A 50 5.41 -8.65 5.08
N ALA A 51 6.38 -9.58 4.98
CA ALA A 51 7.56 -9.40 4.14
C ALA A 51 7.19 -9.33 2.64
N MET A 52 6.35 -10.24 2.16
CA MET A 52 5.86 -10.22 0.78
C MET A 52 5.10 -8.93 0.45
N LEU A 53 4.24 -8.48 1.36
CA LEU A 53 3.47 -7.26 1.17
C LEU A 53 4.38 -6.03 1.10
N LEU A 54 5.36 -5.95 1.99
CA LEU A 54 6.33 -4.85 1.99
C LEU A 54 7.12 -4.81 0.69
N ASP A 55 7.56 -5.96 0.18
CA ASP A 55 8.30 -6.06 -1.08
C ASP A 55 7.47 -5.53 -2.26
N VAL A 56 6.23 -6.00 -2.41
CA VAL A 56 5.31 -5.52 -3.46
C VAL A 56 5.06 -4.02 -3.36
N VAL A 57 4.88 -3.49 -2.15
CA VAL A 57 4.69 -2.04 -1.93
C VAL A 57 5.93 -1.26 -2.36
N LEU A 58 7.12 -1.72 -2.00
CA LEU A 58 8.38 -1.06 -2.35
C LEU A 58 8.63 -1.10 -3.86
N GLU A 59 8.44 -2.24 -4.51
CA GLU A 59 8.57 -2.37 -5.96
C GLU A 59 7.57 -1.48 -6.71
N THR A 60 6.31 -1.48 -6.29
CA THR A 60 5.26 -0.66 -6.90
C THR A 60 5.56 0.82 -6.73
N HIS A 61 6.00 1.24 -5.54
CA HIS A 61 6.37 2.62 -5.27
C HIS A 61 7.58 3.05 -6.11
N ALA A 62 8.61 2.21 -6.20
CA ALA A 62 9.80 2.46 -7.01
C ALA A 62 9.43 2.62 -8.50
N TRP A 63 8.61 1.72 -9.02
CA TRP A 63 8.13 1.78 -10.40
C TRP A 63 7.30 3.04 -10.67
N ALA A 64 6.31 3.34 -9.82
CA ALA A 64 5.45 4.51 -9.99
C ALA A 64 6.27 5.82 -9.95
N SER A 65 7.23 5.90 -9.02
CA SER A 65 8.12 7.06 -8.87
C SER A 65 9.04 7.24 -10.08
N ALA A 66 9.61 6.15 -10.60
CA ALA A 66 10.46 6.20 -11.79
C ALA A 66 9.65 6.55 -13.04
N ARG A 67 8.45 5.96 -13.19
CA ARG A 67 7.55 6.20 -14.31
C ARG A 67 7.14 7.67 -14.41
N LEU A 68 6.71 8.28 -13.29
CA LEU A 68 6.28 9.67 -13.28
C LEU A 68 7.40 10.61 -13.76
N LYS A 69 8.64 10.39 -13.28
CA LYS A 69 9.81 11.15 -13.72
C LYS A 69 10.07 10.97 -15.21
N HIS A 70 10.02 9.74 -15.70
CA HIS A 70 10.23 9.43 -17.11
C HIS A 70 9.17 10.10 -18.00
N GLU A 71 7.88 9.97 -17.66
CA GLU A 71 6.79 10.57 -18.42
C GLU A 71 6.89 12.11 -18.45
N SER A 72 7.22 12.73 -17.31
CA SER A 72 7.48 14.18 -17.25
C SER A 72 8.65 14.58 -18.16
N GLN A 73 9.77 13.85 -18.11
CA GLN A 73 10.94 14.14 -18.93
C GLN A 73 10.64 14.00 -20.43
N VAL A 74 9.91 12.95 -20.83
CA VAL A 74 9.47 12.77 -22.23
C VAL A 74 8.56 13.92 -22.67
N ALA A 75 7.66 14.39 -21.81
CA ALA A 75 6.82 15.54 -22.10
C ALA A 75 7.65 16.82 -22.28
N VAL A 76 8.61 17.08 -21.40
CA VAL A 76 9.53 18.23 -21.51
C VAL A 76 10.30 18.20 -22.83
N GLN A 77 10.94 17.08 -23.16
CA GLN A 77 11.68 16.92 -24.42
C GLN A 77 10.80 17.14 -25.65
N LYS A 78 9.54 16.68 -25.60
CA LYS A 78 8.56 16.92 -26.67
C LYS A 78 8.27 18.41 -26.84
N PHE A 79 8.12 19.16 -25.74
CA PHE A 79 7.91 20.61 -25.81
C PHE A 79 9.16 21.35 -26.29
N GLU A 80 10.34 21.01 -25.77
CA GLU A 80 11.61 21.58 -26.24
C GLU A 80 11.79 21.40 -27.74
N LYS A 81 11.55 20.18 -28.26
CA LYS A 81 11.63 19.91 -29.69
C LYS A 81 10.65 20.78 -30.49
N LYS A 82 9.42 20.96 -30.00
CA LYS A 82 8.43 21.82 -30.66
C LYS A 82 8.83 23.29 -30.64
N ILE A 83 9.39 23.76 -29.53
CA ILE A 83 9.90 25.14 -29.40
C ILE A 83 11.03 25.35 -30.41
N SER A 84 12.00 24.43 -30.48
CA SER A 84 13.09 24.50 -31.46
C SER A 84 12.57 24.52 -32.90
N GLN A 85 11.56 23.70 -33.21
CA GLN A 85 10.95 23.69 -34.54
C GLN A 85 10.26 25.03 -34.87
N VAL A 86 9.51 25.61 -33.94
CA VAL A 86 8.87 26.91 -34.13
C VAL A 86 9.93 27.99 -34.32
N MET A 87 11.00 27.98 -33.53
CA MET A 87 12.12 28.92 -33.66
C MET A 87 12.80 28.85 -35.04
N GLU A 88 12.99 27.65 -35.60
CA GLU A 88 13.55 27.51 -36.95
C GLU A 88 12.59 28.07 -38.01
N VAL A 89 11.30 27.77 -37.90
CA VAL A 89 10.29 28.29 -38.82
C VAL A 89 10.18 29.82 -38.75
N GLU A 90 10.22 30.42 -37.55
CA GLU A 90 10.20 31.88 -37.39
C GLU A 90 11.43 32.55 -37.99
N LYS A 91 12.61 31.92 -37.83
CA LYS A 91 13.85 32.36 -38.45
C LYS A 91 13.76 32.32 -39.98
N GLU A 92 13.16 31.27 -40.54
CA GLU A 92 12.94 31.13 -41.99
C GLU A 92 11.93 32.14 -42.55
N GLN A 93 10.92 32.51 -41.76
CA GLN A 93 9.90 33.50 -42.16
C GLN A 93 10.37 34.96 -42.12
N GLY A 94 11.64 35.22 -41.79
CA GLY A 94 12.22 36.56 -41.81
C GLY A 94 11.69 37.48 -40.71
N ALA A 95 11.04 36.93 -39.68
CA ALA A 95 10.73 37.68 -38.46
C ALA A 95 12.06 38.04 -37.75
N SER A 96 12.39 39.33 -37.78
CA SER A 96 13.45 39.98 -36.99
C SER A 96 13.44 39.50 -35.53
N PRO A 97 14.58 39.44 -34.80
CA PRO A 97 14.72 38.75 -33.52
C PRO A 97 13.99 39.50 -32.41
N PHE A 98 12.66 39.42 -32.38
CA PHE A 98 11.91 39.70 -31.17
C PHE A 98 12.17 38.50 -30.27
N SER A 99 13.20 38.63 -29.44
CA SER A 99 13.75 37.58 -28.61
C SER A 99 12.63 36.83 -27.88
N LEU A 100 12.32 35.61 -28.35
CA LEU A 100 11.47 34.66 -27.65
C LEU A 100 12.05 34.30 -26.26
N SER A 101 13.25 34.76 -25.90
CA SER A 101 13.74 34.73 -24.52
C SER A 101 12.88 35.57 -23.55
N SER A 102 12.04 36.47 -24.05
CA SER A 102 11.17 37.33 -23.23
C SER A 102 9.75 36.79 -23.04
N LEU A 103 9.24 35.93 -23.93
CA LEU A 103 7.84 35.51 -23.91
C LEU A 103 7.50 34.47 -22.83
N PRO A 104 8.34 33.44 -22.56
CA PRO A 104 8.16 32.58 -21.39
C PRO A 104 8.21 33.40 -20.10
N SER A 105 9.16 34.34 -19.98
CA SER A 105 9.24 35.20 -18.79
C SER A 105 7.98 36.03 -18.61
N VAL A 106 7.49 36.73 -19.62
CA VAL A 106 6.30 37.60 -19.47
C VAL A 106 5.06 36.80 -19.06
N ILE A 107 4.83 35.61 -19.64
CA ILE A 107 3.66 34.78 -19.30
C ILE A 107 3.81 34.13 -17.91
N PHE A 108 4.99 33.59 -17.58
CA PHE A 108 5.24 32.98 -16.26
C PHE A 108 5.25 34.02 -15.14
N GLU A 109 5.78 35.21 -15.39
CA GLU A 109 5.83 36.33 -14.44
C GLU A 109 4.44 36.90 -14.20
N GLN A 110 3.63 37.08 -15.24
CA GLN A 110 2.24 37.49 -15.10
C GLN A 110 1.40 36.45 -14.34
N THR A 111 1.62 35.16 -14.58
CA THR A 111 0.91 34.09 -13.85
C THR A 111 1.34 34.03 -12.38
N ARG A 112 2.64 34.22 -12.10
CA ARG A 112 3.21 34.30 -10.75
C ARG A 112 2.70 35.52 -9.97
N GLU A 113 2.60 36.69 -10.62
CA GLU A 113 2.03 37.89 -10.02
C GLU A 113 0.56 37.69 -9.65
N ARG A 114 -0.24 37.11 -10.55
CA ARG A 114 -1.66 36.81 -10.29
C ARG A 114 -1.85 35.82 -9.13
N LEU A 115 -0.99 34.80 -9.04
CA LEU A 115 -1.03 33.85 -7.93
C LEU A 115 -0.66 34.53 -6.61
N ASN A 116 0.36 35.39 -6.61
CA ASN A 116 0.77 36.12 -5.42
C ASN A 116 -0.33 37.08 -4.96
N GLU A 117 -0.96 37.80 -5.89
CA GLU A 117 -2.11 38.65 -5.60
C GLU A 117 -3.27 37.85 -4.97
N PHE A 118 -3.59 36.69 -5.54
CA PHE A 118 -4.62 35.81 -4.98
C PHE A 118 -4.29 35.37 -3.55
N VAL A 119 -3.05 34.97 -3.29
CA VAL A 119 -2.60 34.57 -1.94
C VAL A 119 -2.66 35.75 -0.97
N CYS A 120 -2.30 36.96 -1.39
CA CYS A 120 -2.43 38.16 -0.56
C CYS A 120 -3.89 38.47 -0.24
N ARG A 121 -4.80 38.36 -1.21
CA ARG A 121 -6.24 38.53 -0.99
C ARG A 121 -6.80 37.48 -0.02
N MET A 122 -6.41 36.23 -0.19
CA MET A 122 -6.73 35.13 0.72
C MET A 122 -6.27 35.43 2.14
N LYS A 123 -4.99 35.80 2.33
CA LYS A 123 -4.43 36.15 3.64
C LYS A 123 -5.16 37.32 4.29
N THR A 124 -5.50 38.35 3.51
CA THR A 124 -6.23 39.53 4.00
C THR A 124 -7.64 39.16 4.44
N ALA A 125 -8.35 38.35 3.63
CA ALA A 125 -9.68 37.86 4.00
C ALA A 125 -9.61 36.97 5.26
N LEU A 126 -8.57 36.15 5.39
CA LEU A 126 -8.38 35.28 6.55
C LEU A 126 -8.11 36.11 7.81
N ALA A 127 -7.23 37.12 7.74
CA ALA A 127 -6.96 38.05 8.83
C ALA A 127 -8.24 38.80 9.26
N ALA A 128 -9.02 39.29 8.30
CA ALA A 128 -10.31 39.94 8.56
C ALA A 128 -11.34 39.02 9.23
N LEU A 129 -11.33 37.72 8.91
CA LEU A 129 -12.22 36.72 9.51
C LEU A 129 -11.74 36.26 10.89
N THR A 130 -10.42 36.23 11.13
CA THR A 130 -9.84 35.78 12.40
C THR A 130 -9.54 36.91 13.38
N GLY A 131 -9.73 38.17 12.98
CA GLY A 131 -9.53 39.34 13.84
C GLY A 131 -8.07 39.59 14.24
N LEU A 132 -7.12 39.17 13.38
CA LEU A 132 -5.67 39.34 13.56
C LEU A 132 -5.15 40.52 12.74
#